data_AF-A0A525WEP7-F1
#
_entry.id   AF-A0A525WEP7-F1
#
_cell.length_a   1.000
_cell.length_b   1.000
_cell.length_c   1.000
_cell.angle_alpha   90.00
_cell.angle_beta   90.00
_cell.angle_gamma   90.00
#
_symmetry.space_group_name_H-M   'P 1'
#
loop_
_entity.id
_entity.type
_entity.pdbx_description
1 polymer ?
#
loop_
_entity_poly.entity_id
_entity_poly.type
_entity_poly.pdbx_seq_one_letter_code
_entity_poly.pdbx_strand_id
1 'polypeptide(L)'
;MTNKFWLRCGLVVCGVLLAATAQANFPSVPQETYQALNLDRSASPKELHEALTKRYLDPGRGAGKGQYGQYWEPIPFSKYLDPLSFYKPHTTVK
;
A
#
# COMPACT_ATOMS: atom_id res chain seq x y z
N MET A 1 -35.44 24.09 -18.07
CA MET A 1 -34.56 22.91 -17.81
C MET A 1 -33.07 23.27 -17.65
N THR A 2 -32.64 24.46 -18.07
CA THR A 2 -31.23 24.90 -18.11
C THR A 2 -30.56 25.03 -16.74
N ASN A 3 -31.31 25.45 -15.71
CA ASN A 3 -30.73 25.78 -14.39
C ASN A 3 -30.26 24.55 -13.59
N LYS A 4 -31.02 23.43 -13.65
CA LYS A 4 -30.62 22.17 -13.00
C LYS A 4 -29.45 21.49 -13.70
N PHE A 5 -29.32 21.67 -15.02
CA PHE A 5 -28.22 21.09 -15.79
C PHE A 5 -26.89 21.79 -15.47
N TRP A 6 -26.87 23.13 -15.46
CA TRP A 6 -25.71 23.92 -15.06
C TRP A 6 -25.28 23.68 -13.61
N LEU A 7 -26.24 23.54 -12.69
CA LEU A 7 -25.95 23.20 -11.29
C LEU A 7 -25.28 21.82 -11.16
N ARG A 8 -25.75 20.83 -11.94
CA ARG A 8 -25.16 19.49 -11.99
C ARG A 8 -23.76 19.50 -12.59
N CYS A 9 -23.54 20.21 -13.68
CA CYS A 9 -22.20 20.38 -14.27
C CYS A 9 -21.24 21.06 -13.28
N GLY A 10 -21.70 22.12 -12.58
CA GLY A 10 -20.90 22.80 -11.56
C GLY A 10 -20.51 21.88 -10.40
N LEU A 11 -21.45 21.06 -9.90
CA LEU A 11 -21.17 20.08 -8.85
C LEU A 11 -20.20 18.98 -9.31
N VAL A 12 -20.32 18.50 -10.54
CA VAL A 12 -19.38 17.50 -11.12
C VAL A 12 -17.98 18.08 -11.24
N VAL A 13 -17.85 19.31 -11.75
CA VAL A 13 -16.54 19.99 -11.88
C VAL A 13 -15.91 20.24 -10.50
N CYS A 14 -16.66 20.72 -9.51
CA CYS A 14 -16.18 20.85 -8.13
C CYS A 14 -15.74 19.51 -7.54
N GLY A 15 -16.48 18.43 -7.78
CA GLY A 15 -16.13 17.10 -7.33
C GLY A 15 -14.81 16.59 -7.92
N VAL A 16 -14.59 16.81 -9.23
CA VAL A 16 -13.34 16.43 -9.90
C VAL A 16 -12.17 17.27 -9.41
N LEU A 17 -12.35 18.58 -9.21
CA LEU A 17 -11.31 19.47 -8.69
C LEU A 17 -10.91 19.12 -7.25
N LEU A 18 -11.86 18.76 -6.39
CA LEU A 18 -11.58 18.32 -5.01
C LEU A 18 -10.92 16.95 -4.96
N ALA A 19 -11.22 16.04 -5.90
CA ALA A 19 -10.54 14.75 -5.98
C ALA A 19 -9.08 14.89 -6.46
N ALA A 20 -8.79 15.90 -7.29
CA ALA A 20 -7.45 16.17 -7.79
C ALA A 20 -6.47 16.66 -6.70
N THR A 21 -6.96 17.28 -5.61
CA THR A 21 -6.12 17.73 -4.49
C THR A 21 -5.75 16.61 -3.50
N ALA A 22 -6.26 15.38 -3.70
CA ALA A 22 -5.79 14.19 -2.99
C ALA A 22 -4.42 13.72 -3.52
N GLN A 23 -3.47 14.65 -3.61
CA GLN A 23 -2.07 14.39 -3.91
C GLN A 23 -1.42 13.81 -2.64
N ALA A 24 -0.80 12.63 -2.78
CA ALA A 24 -0.10 11.95 -1.70
C ALA A 24 1.31 12.53 -1.48
N ASN A 25 1.41 13.85 -1.34
CA ASN A 25 2.64 14.43 -0.85
C ASN A 25 2.67 14.23 0.67
N PHE A 26 3.12 13.06 1.11
CA PHE A 26 3.33 12.77 2.52
C PHE A 26 4.64 13.43 2.96
N PRO A 27 4.61 14.55 3.71
CA PRO A 27 5.82 15.32 4.03
C PRO A 27 6.74 14.59 5.01
N SER A 28 6.20 13.64 5.77
CA SER A 28 6.95 12.77 6.67
C SER A 28 7.78 11.71 5.95
N VAL A 29 7.50 11.45 4.67
CA VAL A 29 8.22 10.43 3.89
C VAL A 29 9.42 11.08 3.19
N PRO A 30 10.66 10.58 3.40
CA PRO A 30 11.86 11.12 2.78
C PRO A 30 11.85 10.99 1.25
N GLN A 31 12.52 11.91 0.55
CA GLN A 31 12.56 11.96 -0.92
C GLN A 31 13.22 10.71 -1.52
N GLU A 32 14.23 10.18 -0.83
CA GLU A 32 15.01 9.02 -1.21
C GLU A 32 14.12 7.76 -1.27
N THR A 33 13.03 7.73 -0.51
CA THR A 33 12.06 6.62 -0.55
C THR A 33 11.30 6.61 -1.89
N TYR A 34 10.83 7.77 -2.36
CA TYR A 34 10.17 7.90 -3.66
C TYR A 34 11.13 7.55 -4.81
N GLN A 35 12.38 8.04 -4.74
CA GLN A 35 13.41 7.69 -5.70
C GLN A 35 13.69 6.19 -5.74
N ALA A 36 13.83 5.54 -4.59
CA ALA A 36 14.04 4.10 -4.50
C ALA A 36 12.86 3.26 -5.03
N LEU A 37 11.67 3.84 -5.08
CA LEU A 37 10.45 3.24 -5.64
C LEU A 37 10.21 3.62 -7.10
N ASN A 38 11.06 4.48 -7.69
CA ASN A 38 10.88 5.08 -9.01
C ASN A 38 9.54 5.82 -9.16
N LEU A 39 9.16 6.59 -8.13
CA LEU A 39 7.94 7.38 -8.10
C LEU A 39 8.25 8.88 -8.00
N ASP A 40 7.37 9.70 -8.59
CA ASP A 40 7.32 11.13 -8.30
C ASP A 40 6.56 11.39 -6.99
N ARG A 41 6.77 12.55 -6.34
CA ARG A 41 6.00 12.94 -5.14
C ARG A 41 4.53 13.18 -5.42
N SER A 42 4.16 13.44 -6.67
CA SER A 42 2.78 13.58 -7.12
C SER A 42 2.05 12.24 -7.27
N ALA A 43 2.72 11.10 -7.03
CA ALA A 43 2.10 9.79 -7.08
C ALA A 43 0.88 9.74 -6.15
N SER A 44 -0.17 9.05 -6.60
CA SER A 44 -1.38 8.88 -5.80
C SER A 44 -1.12 8.01 -4.56
N PRO A 45 -1.95 8.10 -3.50
CA PRO A 45 -1.77 7.28 -2.31
C PRO A 45 -1.76 5.78 -2.61
N LYS A 46 -2.54 5.36 -3.62
CA LYS A 46 -2.62 3.97 -4.07
C LYS A 46 -1.31 3.52 -4.72
N GLU A 47 -0.76 4.31 -5.65
CA GLU A 47 0.51 3.97 -6.33
C GLU A 47 1.66 3.86 -5.33
N LEU A 48 1.75 4.81 -4.39
CA LEU A 48 2.75 4.75 -3.33
C LEU A 48 2.58 3.50 -2.46
N HIS A 49 1.36 3.19 -2.03
CA HIS A 49 1.07 2.01 -1.22
C HIS A 49 1.40 0.70 -1.97
N GLU A 50 1.04 0.60 -3.24
CA GLU A 50 1.32 -0.57 -4.07
C GLU A 50 2.83 -0.77 -4.27
N ALA A 51 3.58 0.30 -4.55
CA ALA A 51 5.04 0.24 -4.68
C ALA A 51 5.73 -0.15 -3.35
N LEU A 52 5.28 0.44 -2.24
CA LEU A 52 5.77 0.09 -0.90
C LEU A 52 5.49 -1.37 -0.57
N THR A 53 4.25 -1.82 -0.78
CA THR A 53 3.83 -3.20 -0.50
C THR A 53 4.60 -4.19 -1.37
N LYS A 54 4.79 -3.88 -2.65
CA LYS A 54 5.60 -4.69 -3.56
C LYS A 54 7.01 -4.90 -3.03
N ARG A 55 7.69 -3.83 -2.60
CA ARG A 55 9.04 -3.92 -2.03
C ARG A 55 9.05 -4.64 -0.68
N TYR A 56 8.04 -4.40 0.16
CA TYR A 56 7.91 -5.00 1.49
C TYR A 56 7.72 -6.53 1.43
N LEU A 57 7.02 -7.04 0.42
CA LEU A 57 6.75 -8.46 0.24
C LEU A 57 7.79 -9.19 -0.62
N ASP A 58 8.82 -8.51 -1.12
CA ASP A 58 9.83 -9.08 -2.02
C ASP A 58 10.88 -9.91 -1.24
N PRO A 59 11.04 -11.22 -1.49
CA PRO A 59 12.06 -12.04 -0.86
C PRO A 59 13.50 -11.57 -1.16
N GLY A 60 13.74 -11.00 -2.35
CA GLY A 60 15.03 -10.41 -2.72
C GLY A 60 15.35 -9.13 -1.95
N ARG A 61 14.38 -8.59 -1.21
CA ARG A 61 14.51 -7.42 -0.33
C ARG A 61 14.27 -7.73 1.14
N GLY A 62 14.17 -9.01 1.51
CA GLY A 62 14.17 -9.47 2.90
C GLY A 62 12.89 -10.13 3.40
N ALA A 63 11.84 -10.26 2.59
CA ALA A 63 10.63 -10.99 3.00
C ALA A 63 10.88 -12.51 3.09
N GLY A 64 10.19 -13.20 3.99
CA GLY A 64 10.25 -14.66 4.13
C GLY A 64 11.39 -15.18 5.03
N LYS A 65 11.76 -16.45 4.86
CA LYS A 65 12.73 -17.15 5.73
C LYS A 65 14.19 -16.66 5.61
N GLY A 66 14.47 -15.77 4.65
CA GLY A 66 15.82 -15.27 4.35
C GLY A 66 16.75 -16.32 3.73
N GLN A 67 18.00 -15.91 3.47
CA GLN A 67 19.03 -16.72 2.78
C GLN A 67 19.35 -18.06 3.47
N TYR A 68 19.14 -18.14 4.79
CA TYR A 68 19.43 -19.30 5.62
C TYR A 68 18.16 -20.05 6.05
N GLY A 69 17.05 -19.83 5.34
CA GLY A 69 15.75 -20.44 5.64
C GLY A 69 15.73 -21.96 5.66
N GLN A 70 16.71 -22.61 5.02
CA GLN A 70 16.89 -24.06 5.02
C GLN A 70 17.45 -24.63 6.34
N TYR A 71 17.97 -23.80 7.23
CA TYR A 71 18.64 -24.24 8.46
C TYR A 71 17.77 -24.13 9.72
N TRP A 72 16.54 -23.63 9.60
CA TRP A 72 15.64 -23.45 10.74
C TRP A 72 14.19 -23.67 10.32
N GLU A 73 13.34 -24.03 11.28
CA GLU A 73 11.90 -24.21 11.05
C GLU A 73 11.05 -23.38 12.01
N PRO A 74 9.85 -22.96 11.59
CA PRO A 74 8.96 -22.19 12.45
C PRO A 74 8.48 -23.05 13.63
N ILE A 75 8.43 -22.43 14.81
CA ILE A 75 7.77 -23.00 15.99
C ILE A 75 6.28 -22.61 16.01
N PRO A 76 5.42 -23.23 16.84
CA PRO A 76 3.98 -22.91 16.86
C PRO A 76 3.66 -21.42 17.07
N PHE A 77 4.53 -20.68 17.77
CA PHE A 77 4.38 -19.24 18.00
C PHE A 77 4.85 -18.38 16.82
N SER A 78 5.65 -18.91 15.89
CA SER A 78 6.20 -18.17 14.73
C SER A 78 5.11 -17.58 13.82
N LYS A 79 3.93 -18.21 13.77
CA LYS A 79 2.78 -17.69 13.01
C LYS A 79 2.27 -16.31 13.46
N TYR A 80 2.64 -15.86 14.65
CA TYR A 80 2.34 -14.52 15.15
C TYR A 80 3.53 -13.56 15.04
N LEU A 81 4.75 -14.09 14.92
CA LEU A 81 5.97 -13.29 14.77
C LEU A 81 6.23 -12.92 13.31
N ASP A 82 5.99 -13.86 12.39
CA ASP A 82 5.99 -13.62 10.95
C ASP A 82 4.71 -14.22 10.32
N PRO A 83 3.59 -13.47 10.40
CA PRO A 83 2.31 -13.94 9.89
C PRO A 83 2.29 -14.11 8.37
N LEU A 84 3.03 -13.27 7.64
CA LEU A 84 3.07 -13.32 6.18
C LEU A 84 3.64 -14.65 5.69
N SER A 85 4.63 -15.20 6.38
CA SER A 85 5.22 -16.49 6.02
C SER A 85 4.46 -17.69 6.60
N PHE A 86 3.92 -17.59 7.82
CA PHE A 86 3.52 -18.79 8.58
C PHE A 86 2.08 -18.81 9.09
N TYR A 87 1.34 -17.70 9.03
CA TYR A 87 -0.02 -17.69 9.55
C TYR A 87 -0.98 -18.50 8.67
N LYS A 88 -1.74 -19.38 9.31
CA LYS A 88 -2.92 -20.03 8.73
C LYS A 88 -4.09 -19.87 9.70
N PRO A 89 -5.29 -19.53 9.20
CA PRO A 89 -6.48 -19.50 10.04
C PRO A 89 -6.70 -20.85 10.73
N HIS A 90 -7.27 -20.80 11.94
CA HIS A 90 -7.67 -22.01 12.65
C HIS A 90 -8.83 -22.69 11.93
N THR A 91 -8.82 -24.02 11.85
CA THR A 91 -9.87 -24.82 11.17
C THR A 91 -11.16 -24.95 11.98
N THR A 92 -11.16 -24.49 13.23
CA THR A 92 -12.33 -24.51 14.11
C THR A 92 -12.50 -23.13 14.72
N VAL A 93 -13.62 -22.49 14.41
CA VAL A 93 -14.15 -21.35 15.15
C VAL A 93 -15.09 -21.96 16.19
N LYS A 94 -14.81 -21.74 17.48
CA LYS A 94 -15.74 -22.14 18.56
C LYS A 94 -16.95 -21.24 18.57
#